data_AF-A0A2H9SHN8-F1
#
_entry.id   AF-A0A2H9SHN8-F1
#
_cell.length_a   1.000
_cell.length_b   1.000
_cell.length_c   1.000
_cell.angle_alpha   90.00
_cell.angle_beta   90.00
_cell.angle_gamma   90.00
#
_symmetry.space_group_name_H-M   'P 1'
#
loop_
_entity.id
_entity.type
_entity.pdbx_description
1 polymer ?
#
loop_
_entity_poly.entity_id
_entity_poly.type
_entity_poly.pdbx_seq_one_letter_code
_entity_poly.pdbx_strand_id
1 'polypeptide(L)' 'MYNFRTDRCLHNALELLQEYTGVLHSDKYGAYEKMASKKQIIWSPCWAHIRRKFINYREIRAI' A
#
# COMPACT_ATOMS: atom_id res chain seq x y z
N MET A 1 -19.48 2.72 -0.47
CA MET A 1 -19.16 3.24 0.88
C MET A 1 -17.70 3.63 0.90
N TYR A 2 -17.33 4.82 1.37
CA TYR A 2 -15.94 5.28 1.42
C TYR A 2 -15.51 5.41 2.88
N ASN A 3 -14.38 4.82 3.25
CA ASN A 3 -13.85 4.89 4.62
C ASN A 3 -12.67 5.87 4.65
N PHE A 4 -12.95 7.15 4.92
CA PHE A 4 -11.94 8.21 4.94
C PHE A 4 -11.29 8.37 6.31
N ARG A 5 -10.00 8.69 6.32
CA ARG A 5 -9.22 9.06 7.50
C ARG A 5 -8.31 10.23 7.12
N THR A 6 -8.06 11.13 8.08
CA THR A 6 -7.19 12.30 7.88
C THR A 6 -5.71 11.97 7.94
N ASP A 7 -5.36 10.78 8.42
CA ASP A 7 -3.99 10.27 8.51
C ASP A 7 -3.81 8.93 7.77
N ARG A 8 -2.56 8.50 7.64
CA ARG A 8 -2.16 7.26 6.95
C ARG A 8 -1.56 6.23 7.90
N CYS A 9 -2.14 6.09 9.10
CA CYS A 9 -1.64 5.19 10.13
C CYS A 9 -1.98 3.71 9.84
N LEU A 10 -1.11 2.80 10.31
CA LEU A 10 -1.34 1.35 10.22
C LEU A 10 -2.65 0.91 10.90
N HIS A 11 -3.01 1.57 12.02
CA HIS A 11 -4.25 1.27 12.75
C HIS A 11 -5.49 1.35 11.85
N ASN A 12 -5.58 2.35 10.98
CA ASN A 12 -6.71 2.51 10.05
C ASN A 12 -6.79 1.37 9.04
N ALA A 13 -5.64 0.87 8.57
CA ALA A 13 -5.59 -0.26 7.65
C ALA A 13 -6.05 -1.56 8.34
N LEU A 14 -5.67 -1.75 9.61
CA LEU A 14 -6.12 -2.90 10.41
C LEU A 14 -7.62 -2.83 10.70
N GLU A 15 -8.15 -1.65 11.06
CA GLU A 15 -9.58 -1.45 11.30
C GLU A 15 -10.42 -1.71 10.04
N LEU A 16 -9.92 -1.29 8.87
CA LEU A 16 -10.60 -1.48 7.59
C LEU A 16 -10.58 -2.95 7.13
N LEU A 17 -9.43 -3.62 7.27
CA LEU A 17 -9.23 -4.97 6.75
C LEU A 17 -9.70 -6.05 7.74
N GLN A 18 -9.78 -5.76 9.04
CA GLN A 18 -10.27 -6.66 10.08
C GLN A 18 -9.60 -8.05 9.98
N GLU A 19 -10.39 -9.09 9.74
CA GLU A 19 -9.96 -10.49 9.64
C GLU A 19 -9.67 -10.94 8.19
N TYR A 20 -9.62 -9.99 7.24
CA TYR A 20 -9.30 -10.31 5.84
C TYR A 20 -7.89 -10.85 5.70
N THR A 21 -7.77 -12.04 5.10
CA THR A 21 -6.48 -12.74 4.87
C THR A 21 -6.16 -13.00 3.41
N GLY A 22 -7.00 -12.51 2.49
CA GLY A 22 -6.87 -12.73 1.06
C GLY A 22 -5.83 -11.85 0.37
N VAL A 23 -5.97 -11.75 -0.95
CA VAL A 23 -5.10 -10.90 -1.77
C VAL A 23 -5.48 -9.43 -1.62
N LEU A 24 -4.56 -8.58 -1.18
CA LEU A 24 -4.75 -7.14 -1.12
C LEU A 24 -4.04 -6.47 -2.29
N HIS A 25 -4.80 -5.91 -3.24
CA HIS A 25 -4.23 -5.05 -4.27
C HIS A 25 -4.26 -3.59 -3.83
N SER A 26 -3.09 -2.97 -3.64
CA SER A 26 -3.00 -1.59 -3.15
C SER A 26 -1.78 -0.86 -3.72
N ASP A 27 -1.71 0.46 -3.49
CA ASP A 27 -0.47 1.21 -3.64
C ASP A 27 0.58 0.82 -2.56
N LYS A 28 1.79 1.36 -2.69
CA LYS A 28 2.89 1.09 -1.76
C LYS A 28 2.82 2.04 -0.56
N TYR A 29 2.25 1.55 0.53
CA TYR A 29 2.43 2.11 1.88
C TYR A 29 3.00 1.06 2.84
N GLY A 30 3.79 1.53 3.81
CA GLY A 30 4.48 0.65 4.77
C GLY A 30 3.54 -0.15 5.68
N ALA A 31 2.27 0.26 5.79
CA ALA A 31 1.27 -0.51 6.53
C ALA A 31 1.06 -1.91 5.92
N TYR A 32 0.83 -1.97 4.60
CA TYR A 32 0.58 -3.22 3.88
C TYR A 32 1.81 -4.12 3.84
N GLU A 33 3.00 -3.54 3.71
CA GLU A 33 4.26 -4.26 3.80
C GLU A 33 4.43 -4.96 5.16
N LYS A 34 4.13 -4.25 6.26
CA LYS A 34 4.15 -4.82 7.62
C LYS A 34 3.10 -5.91 7.84
N MET A 35 1.92 -5.77 7.23
CA MET A 35 0.86 -6.80 7.32
C MET A 35 1.24 -8.05 6.52
N ALA A 36 1.81 -7.87 5.34
CA ALA A 36 2.30 -8.96 4.49
C ALA A 36 3.46 -9.72 5.15
N SER A 37 4.42 -9.02 5.78
CA SER A 37 5.53 -9.66 6.48
C SER A 37 5.08 -10.50 7.68
N LYS A 38 3.94 -10.12 8.30
CA LYS A 38 3.27 -10.89 9.34
C LYS A 38 2.34 -11.99 8.80
N LYS A 39 2.30 -12.21 7.48
CA LYS A 39 1.39 -13.15 6.80
C LYS A 39 -0.10 -12.90 7.10
N GLN A 40 -0.47 -11.68 7.46
CA GLN A 40 -1.87 -11.31 7.71
C GLN A 40 -2.65 -11.16 6.39
N ILE A 41 -1.95 -10.84 5.30
CA ILE A 41 -2.51 -10.69 3.95
C ILE A 41 -1.53 -11.22 2.91
N ILE A 42 -2.05 -11.54 1.72
CA ILE A 42 -1.22 -11.77 0.53
C ILE A 42 -1.17 -10.45 -0.25
N TRP A 43 -0.06 -9.73 -0.19
CA TRP A 43 0.01 -8.40 -0.77
C TRP A 43 0.39 -8.40 -2.27
N SER A 44 -0.43 -7.72 -3.08
CA SER A 44 -0.24 -7.50 -4.52
C SER A 44 -0.02 -6.01 -4.80
N PRO A 45 1.23 -5.51 -4.79
CA PRO A 45 1.49 -4.09 -5.01
C PRO A 45 1.14 -3.64 -6.44
N CYS A 46 0.56 -2.45 -6.55
CA CYS A 46 0.06 -1.92 -7.82
C CYS A 46 1.18 -1.46 -8.76
N TRP A 47 1.29 -2.11 -9.92
CA TRP A 47 2.28 -1.79 -10.96
C TRP A 47 2.17 -0.38 -11.53
N ALA A 48 0.96 0.19 -11.62
CA ALA A 48 0.79 1.56 -12.10
C ALA A 48 1.48 2.58 -11.18
N HIS A 49 1.36 2.39 -9.86
CA HIS A 49 2.04 3.23 -8.87
C HIS A 49 3.56 3.08 -8.92
N ILE A 50 4.06 1.86 -9.14
CA ILE A 50 5.50 1.58 -9.28
C ILE A 50 6.07 2.28 -10.51
N ARG A 51 5.44 2.15 -11.68
CA ARG A 51 5.90 2.79 -12.92
C ARG A 51 5.97 4.31 -12.78
N ARG A 52 4.95 4.94 -12.17
CA ARG A 52 4.93 6.40 -11.95
C ARG A 52 6.10 6.86 -11.06
N LYS A 53 6.37 6.13 -9.98
CA LYS A 53 7.51 6.42 -9.09
C LYS A 53 8.86 6.23 -9.79
N PHE A 54 8.98 5.20 -10.62
CA PHE A 54 10.21 4.95 -11.39
C PHE A 54 10.49 6.05 -12.42
N ILE A 55 9.47 6.50 -13.17
CA ILE A 55 9.61 7.60 -14.13
C ILE A 55 10.02 8.89 -13.41
N ASN A 56 9.31 9.26 -12.34
CA ASN A 56 9.63 10.45 -11.55
C ASN A 56 11.07 10.43 -11.01
N TYR A 57 11.54 9.26 -10.55
CA TYR A 57 12.91 9.10 -10.09
C TYR A 57 13.94 9.29 -11.22
N ARG A 58 13.64 8.81 -12.43
CA ARG A 58 14.51 9.02 -13.60
C ARG A 58 14.57 10.47 -14.02
N GLU A 59 13.44 11.19 -13.98
CA GLU A 59 13.39 12.63 -14.30
C GLU A 59 14.21 13.46 -13.32
N ILE A 60 14.12 13.18 -12.02
CA ILE A 60 14.90 13.90 -10.98
C ILE A 60 16.41 13.67 -11.15
N ARG A 61 16.83 12.49 -11.63
CA ARG A 61 18.25 12.15 -11.82
C ARG A 61 18.84 12.55 -13.16
N ALA A 62 18.04 13.10 -14.06
CA ALA A 62 18.48 13.59 -15.37
C ALA A 62 18.79 15.10 -15.37
N ILE A 63 18.61 15.77 -14.22
CA ILE A 63 18.99 17.15 -13.90
C ILE A 63 20.24 17.10 -13.02
#